data_AF-A0A0E9M130-F1
#
_entry.id   AF-A0A0E9M130-F1
#
_cell.length_a   1.000
_cell.length_b   1.000
_cell.length_c   1.000
_cell.angle_alpha   90.00
_cell.angle_beta   90.00
_cell.angle_gamma   90.00
#
_symmetry.space_group_name_H-M   'P 1'
#
loop_
_entity.id
_entity.type
_entity.pdbx_description
1 polymer ?
#
loop_
_entity_poly.entity_id
_entity_poly.type
_entity_poly.pdbx_seq_one_letter_code
_entity_poly.pdbx_strand_id
1 'polypeptide(L)'
;MGPKVFVFNPTCEMAVVNGHGSYRPPARLRQFERELAAITLWLGGERDYVWMEEAVSEEFVAQLKDWGVSAPQFITSPQEAESALSPELHPGDGVPLSTSS
;
A
#
# COMPACT_ATOMS: atom_id res chain seq x y z
N MET A 1 8.76 14.31 -2.16
CA MET A 1 7.67 13.39 -2.57
C MET A 1 7.36 12.54 -1.35
N GLY A 2 6.12 12.56 -0.88
CA GLY A 2 5.71 11.85 0.35
C GLY A 2 5.61 10.34 0.14
N PRO A 3 5.46 9.57 1.24
CA PRO A 3 5.25 8.13 1.17
C PRO A 3 4.00 7.78 0.36
N LYS A 4 4.01 6.65 -0.35
CA LYS A 4 2.86 6.11 -1.09
C LYS A 4 2.34 4.84 -0.44
N VAL A 5 1.04 4.59 -0.60
CA VAL A 5 0.43 3.31 -0.26
C VAL A 5 -0.01 2.60 -1.54
N PHE A 6 0.47 1.38 -1.72
CA PHE A 6 0.11 0.49 -2.82
C PHE A 6 -0.92 -0.53 -2.36
N VAL A 7 -1.94 -0.74 -3.20
CA VAL A 7 -3.03 -1.68 -2.95
C VAL A 7 -3.20 -2.55 -4.20
N PHE A 8 -3.19 -3.87 -4.02
CA PHE A 8 -3.45 -4.79 -5.12
C PHE A 8 -4.96 -5.09 -5.19
N ASN A 9 -5.64 -4.55 -6.21
CA ASN A 9 -7.07 -4.73 -6.40
C ASN A 9 -7.45 -5.00 -7.88
N PRO A 10 -6.94 -6.10 -8.46
CA PRO A 10 -7.12 -6.38 -9.88
C PRO A 10 -8.59 -6.67 -10.22
N THR A 11 -9.43 -7.15 -9.29
CA THR A 11 -10.84 -7.37 -9.60
C THR A 11 -11.62 -6.08 -9.78
N CYS A 12 -11.41 -5.07 -8.94
CA CYS A 12 -12.09 -3.79 -9.14
C CYS A 12 -11.65 -3.16 -10.46
N GLU A 13 -10.36 -3.23 -10.79
CA GLU A 13 -9.86 -2.76 -12.09
C GLU A 13 -10.52 -3.51 -13.26
N MET A 14 -10.61 -4.83 -13.19
CA MET A 14 -11.31 -5.64 -14.21
C MET A 14 -12.82 -5.39 -14.24
N ALA A 15 -13.47 -5.12 -13.11
CA ALA A 15 -14.90 -4.83 -13.04
C ALA A 15 -15.23 -3.50 -13.72
N VAL A 16 -14.37 -2.50 -13.54
CA VAL A 16 -14.43 -1.21 -14.26
C VAL A 16 -14.23 -1.44 -15.76
N VAL A 17 -13.22 -2.22 -16.17
CA VAL A 17 -12.96 -2.52 -17.59
C VAL A 17 -14.11 -3.30 -18.24
N ASN A 18 -14.73 -4.22 -17.51
CA ASN A 18 -15.84 -5.06 -18.01
C ASN A 18 -17.23 -4.40 -17.86
N GLY A 19 -17.32 -3.15 -17.43
CA GLY A 19 -18.57 -2.40 -17.30
C GLY A 19 -19.54 -2.93 -16.22
N HIS A 20 -19.09 -3.81 -15.33
CA HIS A 20 -19.92 -4.44 -14.30
C HIS A 20 -19.56 -3.88 -12.91
N GLY A 21 -20.20 -2.78 -12.52
CA GLY A 21 -19.96 -2.12 -11.21
C GLY A 21 -20.29 -2.93 -9.96
N SER A 22 -20.89 -4.12 -10.11
CA SER A 22 -21.29 -5.01 -9.01
C SER A 22 -20.67 -6.40 -9.08
N TYR A 23 -19.52 -6.54 -9.75
CA TYR A 23 -18.81 -7.82 -9.79
C TYR A 23 -18.28 -8.19 -8.39
N ARG A 24 -18.74 -9.33 -7.85
CA ARG A 24 -18.15 -9.94 -6.66
C ARG A 24 -17.29 -11.13 -7.09
N PRO A 25 -15.95 -11.07 -6.94
CA PRO A 25 -15.09 -12.18 -7.30
C PRO A 25 -15.51 -13.47 -6.57
N PRO A 26 -15.48 -14.64 -7.22
CA PRO A 26 -15.64 -15.91 -6.53
C PRO A 26 -14.52 -16.12 -5.49
N ALA A 27 -14.77 -16.94 -4.47
CA ALA A 27 -13.84 -17.11 -3.33
C ALA A 27 -12.41 -17.49 -3.74
N ARG A 28 -12.25 -18.35 -4.77
CA ARG A 28 -10.93 -18.73 -5.30
C ARG A 28 -10.18 -17.55 -5.92
N LEU A 29 -10.89 -16.61 -6.54
CA LEU A 29 -10.26 -15.44 -7.15
C LEU A 29 -9.78 -14.47 -6.06
N ARG A 30 -10.57 -14.27 -4.99
CA ARG A 30 -10.13 -13.47 -3.84
C ARG A 30 -8.91 -14.06 -3.13
N GLN A 31 -8.88 -15.39 -2.97
CA GLN A 31 -7.71 -16.11 -2.42
C GLN A 31 -6.47 -15.84 -3.28
N PHE A 32 -6.60 -15.98 -4.60
CA PHE A 32 -5.52 -15.71 -5.55
C PHE A 32 -5.04 -14.27 -5.49
N GLU A 33 -5.95 -13.30 -5.38
CA GLU A 33 -5.60 -11.88 -5.28
C GLU A 33 -4.84 -11.57 -3.99
N ARG A 34 -5.27 -12.14 -2.86
CA ARG A 34 -4.55 -12.03 -1.58
C ARG A 34 -3.13 -12.57 -1.67
N GLU A 35 -2.96 -13.75 -2.26
CA GLU A 35 -1.64 -14.39 -2.42
C GLU A 35 -0.71 -13.56 -3.34
N LEU A 36 -1.28 -12.90 -4.34
CA LEU A 36 -0.51 -12.05 -5.26
C LEU A 36 -0.27 -10.63 -4.77
N ALA A 37 -0.95 -10.15 -3.73
CA ALA A 37 -0.83 -8.75 -3.30
C ALA A 37 0.59 -8.36 -2.89
N ALA A 38 1.45 -9.32 -2.51
CA ALA A 38 2.87 -9.06 -2.26
C ALA A 38 3.64 -8.59 -3.51
N ILE A 39 3.18 -8.91 -4.74
CA ILE A 39 3.86 -8.51 -5.98
C ILE A 39 4.01 -6.99 -6.11
N THR A 40 3.12 -6.24 -5.46
CA THR A 40 3.13 -4.76 -5.45
C THR A 40 4.38 -4.18 -4.77
N LEU A 41 5.12 -4.98 -4.00
CA LEU A 41 6.38 -4.56 -3.39
C LEU A 41 7.40 -4.04 -4.41
N TRP A 42 7.37 -4.57 -5.64
CA TRP A 42 8.31 -4.20 -6.70
C TRP A 42 8.04 -2.81 -7.30
N LEU A 43 6.93 -2.17 -6.94
CA LEU A 43 6.55 -0.84 -7.41
C LEU A 43 6.97 0.29 -6.46
N GLY A 44 7.35 -0.04 -5.22
CA GLY A 44 7.66 0.90 -4.15
C GLY A 44 9.07 0.74 -3.60
N GLY A 45 9.53 1.74 -2.85
CA GLY A 45 10.79 1.69 -2.09
C GLY A 45 10.56 1.64 -0.58
N GLU A 46 11.63 1.67 0.20
CA GLU A 46 11.63 1.57 1.69
C GLU A 46 10.76 2.59 2.44
N ARG A 47 10.40 3.70 1.78
CA ARG A 47 9.54 4.75 2.34
C ARG A 47 8.07 4.59 1.98
N ASP A 48 7.76 3.63 1.11
CA ASP A 48 6.40 3.34 0.69
C ASP A 48 5.84 2.17 1.49
N TYR A 49 4.54 1.97 1.35
CA TYR A 49 3.78 0.95 2.05
C TYR A 49 3.01 0.09 1.05
N VAL A 50 2.92 -1.20 1.33
CA VAL A 50 2.04 -2.14 0.63
C VAL A 50 0.99 -2.60 1.63
N TRP A 51 -0.27 -2.31 1.34
CA TRP A 51 -1.38 -2.78 2.15
C TRP A 51 -1.89 -4.13 1.64
N MET A 52 -2.00 -5.10 2.56
CA MET A 52 -2.48 -6.44 2.30
C MET A 52 -3.41 -6.89 3.43
N GLU A 53 -4.40 -7.73 3.15
CA GLU A 53 -5.27 -8.27 4.21
C GLU A 53 -4.54 -9.22 5.17
N GLU A 54 -3.44 -9.83 4.71
CA GLU A 54 -2.63 -10.77 5.48
C GLU A 54 -1.16 -10.40 5.40
N ALA A 55 -0.47 -10.56 6.53
CA ALA A 55 0.95 -10.29 6.62
C ALA A 55 1.74 -11.34 5.82
N VAL A 56 2.80 -10.88 5.15
CA VAL A 56 3.84 -11.77 4.63
C VAL A 56 4.64 -12.38 5.79
N SER A 57 5.25 -13.55 5.57
CA SER A 57 6.05 -14.19 6.61
C SER A 57 7.32 -13.39 6.94
N GLU A 58 7.75 -13.44 8.20
CA GLU A 58 9.01 -12.81 8.63
C GLU A 58 10.22 -13.36 7.87
N GLU A 59 10.20 -14.66 7.53
CA GLU A 59 11.23 -15.32 6.72
C GLU A 59 11.33 -14.70 5.32
N PHE A 60 10.19 -14.42 4.68
CA PHE A 60 10.17 -13.77 3.37
C PHE A 60 10.76 -12.36 3.44
N VAL A 61 10.40 -11.59 4.47
CA VAL A 61 10.96 -10.25 4.69
C VAL A 61 12.46 -10.30 4.96
N ALA A 62 12.94 -11.30 5.70
CA ALA A 62 14.36 -11.52 5.92
C ALA A 62 15.09 -11.85 4.61
N GLN A 63 14.54 -12.73 3.77
CA GLN A 63 15.12 -13.05 2.46
C GLN A 63 15.23 -11.82 1.55
N LEU A 64 14.20 -10.96 1.53
CA LEU A 64 14.25 -9.71 0.75
C LEU A 64 15.41 -8.81 1.20
N LYS A 65 15.63 -8.69 2.52
CA LYS A 65 16.74 -7.92 3.08
C LYS A 65 18.09 -8.54 2.72
N ASP A 66 18.22 -9.85 2.81
CA ASP A 66 19.45 -10.58 2.44
C ASP A 66 19.80 -10.41 0.96
N TRP A 67 18.79 -10.27 0.09
CA TRP A 67 18.97 -9.97 -1.33
C TRP A 67 19.26 -8.50 -1.62
N GLY A 68 19.27 -7.64 -0.60
CA GLY A 68 19.48 -6.20 -0.75
C GLY A 68 18.29 -5.49 -1.40
N VAL A 69 17.08 -6.05 -1.33
CA VAL A 69 15.88 -5.43 -1.86
C VAL A 69 15.43 -4.32 -0.91
N SER A 70 15.42 -3.09 -1.41
CA SER A 70 14.83 -1.91 -0.75
C SER A 70 13.30 -1.97 -0.83
N ALA A 71 12.70 -2.95 -0.15
CA ALA A 71 11.27 -3.22 -0.19
C ALA A 71 10.46 -2.22 0.65
N PRO A 72 9.21 -1.92 0.24
CA PRO A 72 8.27 -1.15 1.06
C PRO A 72 7.86 -1.89 2.33
N GLN A 73 7.26 -1.15 3.25
CA GLN A 73 6.72 -1.70 4.50
C GLN A 73 5.37 -2.37 4.26
N PHE A 74 5.17 -3.56 4.81
CA PHE A 74 3.89 -4.27 4.73
C PHE A 74 2.99 -3.86 5.90
N ILE A 75 1.77 -3.44 5.59
CA ILE A 75 0.74 -3.06 6.57
C ILE A 75 -0.50 -3.93 6.36
N THR A 76 -1.23 -4.21 7.44
CA THR A 76 -2.40 -5.09 7.37
C THR A 76 -3.71 -4.45 7.80
N SER A 77 -3.65 -3.36 8.58
CA SER A 77 -4.85 -2.65 8.99
C SER A 77 -5.17 -1.47 8.05
N PRO A 78 -6.46 -1.22 7.77
CA PRO A 78 -6.90 0.01 7.10
C PRO A 78 -6.47 1.28 7.84
N GLN A 79 -6.42 1.24 9.18
CA GLN A 79 -6.01 2.38 10.01
C GLN A 79 -4.53 2.75 9.79
N GLU A 80 -3.65 1.75 9.67
CA GLU A 80 -2.24 1.98 9.30
C GLU A 80 -2.11 2.59 7.90
N ALA A 81 -2.94 2.16 6.96
CA ALA A 81 -2.95 2.71 5.60
C ALA A 81 -3.39 4.19 5.57
N GLU A 82 -4.44 4.52 6.33
CA GLU A 82 -4.91 5.91 6.48
C GLU A 82 -3.87 6.79 7.17
N SER A 83 -3.20 6.28 8.20
CA SER A 83 -2.11 6.98 8.89
C SER A 83 -0.88 7.16 7.98
N ALA A 84 -0.55 6.19 7.14
CA ALA A 84 0.55 6.29 6.18
C ALA A 84 0.28 7.33 5.07
N LEU A 85 -0.99 7.52 4.69
CA LEU A 85 -1.43 8.54 3.73
C LEU A 85 -1.57 9.94 4.34
N SER A 86 -1.74 10.01 5.65
CA SER A 86 -1.88 11.25 6.43
C SER A 86 -0.69 11.38 7.38
N PRO A 87 0.53 11.69 6.89
CA PRO A 87 1.56 12.18 7.79
C PRO A 87 0.98 13.44 8.42
N GLU A 88 0.75 13.41 9.73
CA GLU A 88 0.07 14.47 10.46
C GLU A 88 0.60 15.83 10.00
N LEU A 89 -0.29 16.67 9.45
CA LEU A 89 -0.15 18.12 9.54
C LEU A 89 -0.11 18.43 11.03
N HIS A 90 1.07 18.41 11.63
CA HIS A 90 1.22 18.83 13.01
C HIS A 90 0.70 20.27 13.12
N PRO A 91 -0.16 20.61 14.10
CA PRO A 91 -0.56 21.99 14.39
C PRO A 91 0.60 22.88 14.88
N GLY A 92 1.85 22.48 14.62
CA GLY A 92 3.09 23.17 14.94
C GLY A 92 4.04 23.30 13.74
N ASP A 93 3.71 22.76 12.56
CA ASP A 93 4.42 23.08 11.31
C ASP A 93 3.90 24.44 10.82
N GLY A 94 4.26 25.46 11.58
CA GLY A 94 4.07 26.85 11.22
C GLY A 94 4.77 27.09 9.89
N VAL A 95 3.98 27.17 8.82
CA VAL A 95 4.35 28.00 7.69
C VAL A 95 4.59 29.39 8.28
N PRO A 96 5.81 29.95 8.23
CA PRO A 96 5.95 31.35 8.52
C PRO A 96 5.15 32.04 7.41
N LEU A 97 4.02 32.65 7.78
CA LEU A 97 3.41 33.70 6.99
C LEU A 97 4.51 34.75 6.82
N SER A 98 5.22 34.66 5.70
CA SER A 98 6.24 35.60 5.31
C SER A 98 5.58 36.97 5.26
N THR A 99 5.89 37.78 6.26
CA THR A 99 5.64 39.22 6.25
C THR A 99 6.57 39.84 5.24
N SER A 100 6.01 40.19 4.08
CA SER A 100 6.60 41.10 3.09
C SER A 100 5.43 41.65 2.27
N SER A 101 5.18 42.94 2.04
CA SER A 101 5.70 44.24 2.49
C SER A 101 4.62 45.25 2.13
#